data_AF-A0A4D6WP90-F1
#
_entry.id   AF-A0A4D6WP90-F1
#
_cell.length_a   1.000
_cell.length_b   1.000
_cell.length_c   1.000
_cell.angle_alpha   90.00
_cell.angle_beta   90.00
_cell.angle_gamma   90.00
#
_symmetry.space_group_name_H-M   'P 1'
#
loop_
_entity.id
_entity.type
_entity.pdbx_description
1 polymer ?
#
loop_
_entity_poly.entity_id
_entity_poly.type
_entity_poly.pdbx_seq_one_letter_code
_entity_poly.pdbx_strand_id
1 'polypeptide(L)'
;MIIILLIILYKLYIQINKSDSESKNSITIIDRLSSILPYWLPLLEGLQNFGQQILPDYPFHLMSLYKKTLMPLVLFYVTHPALAFIIFFVLYYLFVRAKSPIPDRPFIRFNVLQSILLFLINSLLGVIFRALPIEFRMSLYGLMLCNTLFWFVLSTIIYSVIKSIEGKYAKIPVISQAVRIQIDNQL
;
A
#
# COMPACT_ATOMS: atom_id res chain seq x y z
N MET A 1 -19.64 6.70 -17.24
CA MET A 1 -20.04 5.45 -16.54
C MET A 1 -19.18 5.17 -15.29
N ILE A 2 -17.85 5.15 -15.41
CA ILE A 2 -16.92 4.84 -14.29
C ILE A 2 -17.03 5.81 -13.10
N ILE A 3 -17.11 7.13 -13.37
CA ILE A 3 -17.20 8.16 -12.30
C ILE A 3 -18.49 7.99 -11.48
N ILE A 4 -19.61 7.68 -12.16
CA ILE A 4 -20.91 7.47 -11.50
C ILE A 4 -20.85 6.22 -10.61
N LEU A 5 -20.22 5.14 -11.08
CA LEU A 5 -20.00 3.93 -10.29
C LEU A 5 -19.16 4.22 -9.03
N LEU A 6 -18.08 4.99 -9.16
CA LEU A 6 -17.24 5.39 -8.02
C LEU A 6 -18.02 6.22 -6.99
N ILE A 7 -18.86 7.16 -7.44
CA ILE A 7 -19.71 7.95 -6.56
C ILE A 7 -20.75 7.07 -5.84
N ILE A 8 -21.33 6.08 -6.53
CA ILE A 8 -22.27 5.13 -5.94
C ILE A 8 -21.58 4.27 -4.88
N LEU A 9 -20.40 3.70 -5.20
CA LEU A 9 -19.61 2.90 -4.25
C LEU A 9 -19.22 3.73 -3.02
N TYR A 10 -18.83 4.99 -3.23
CA TYR A 10 -18.51 5.92 -2.15
C TYR A 10 -19.72 6.23 -1.27
N LYS A 11 -20.89 6.49 -1.85
CA LYS A 11 -22.14 6.70 -1.09
C LYS A 11 -22.56 5.46 -0.30
N LEU A 12 -22.50 4.28 -0.94
CA LEU A 12 -22.78 3.01 -0.28
C LEU A 12 -21.83 2.77 0.90
N TYR A 13 -20.54 3.03 0.71
CA TYR A 13 -19.55 2.91 1.77
C TYR A 13 -19.88 3.80 2.99
N ILE A 14 -20.21 5.08 2.75
CA ILE A 14 -20.61 5.99 3.83
C ILE A 14 -21.87 5.51 4.53
N GLN A 15 -22.85 5.03 3.77
CA GLN A 15 -24.13 4.61 4.33
C GLN A 15 -23.98 3.39 5.23
N ILE A 16 -23.16 2.42 4.83
CA ILE A 16 -22.81 1.25 5.63
C ILE A 16 -22.06 1.68 6.91
N ASN A 17 -21.05 2.54 6.78
CA ASN A 17 -20.25 2.96 7.93
C ASN A 17 -21.01 3.87 8.91
N LYS A 18 -22.07 4.55 8.45
CA LYS A 18 -22.94 5.37 9.29
C LYS A 18 -23.87 4.51 10.16
N SER A 19 -24.32 3.33 9.71
CA SER A 19 -25.14 2.44 10.55
C SER A 19 -24.34 1.78 11.66
N ASP A 20 -23.05 1.51 11.44
CA ASP A 20 -22.14 0.91 12.44
C ASP A 20 -21.51 1.93 13.42
N SER A 21 -21.98 3.19 13.41
CA SER A 21 -21.39 4.30 14.19
C SER A 21 -21.70 4.27 15.69
N GLU A 22 -22.56 3.36 16.16
CA GLU A 22 -22.88 3.22 17.59
C GLU A 22 -21.75 2.59 18.42
N SER A 23 -20.74 1.94 17.80
CA SER A 23 -19.55 1.44 18.50
C SER A 23 -18.24 1.85 17.82
N LYS A 24 -17.73 3.04 18.15
CA LYS A 24 -16.45 3.57 17.63
C LYS A 24 -15.24 2.66 17.90
N ASN A 25 -15.31 1.80 18.93
CA ASN A 25 -14.20 0.95 19.37
C ASN A 25 -14.20 -0.47 18.78
N SER A 26 -15.28 -0.91 18.13
CA SER A 26 -15.30 -2.25 17.53
C SER A 26 -14.80 -2.20 16.09
N ILE A 27 -13.88 -3.12 15.74
CA ILE A 27 -13.33 -3.22 14.38
C ILE A 27 -14.26 -4.11 13.55
N THR A 28 -15.01 -3.48 12.65
CA THR A 28 -15.96 -4.18 11.78
C THR A 28 -15.26 -4.92 10.65
N ILE A 29 -15.96 -5.84 9.97
CA ILE A 29 -15.42 -6.54 8.78
C ILE A 29 -15.14 -5.53 7.66
N ILE A 30 -15.98 -4.50 7.52
CA ILE A 30 -15.79 -3.41 6.55
C ILE A 30 -14.51 -2.63 6.84
N ASP A 31 -14.19 -2.36 8.12
CA ASP A 31 -12.95 -1.68 8.50
C ASP A 31 -11.71 -2.52 8.13
N ARG A 32 -11.79 -3.84 8.30
CA ARG A 32 -10.70 -4.77 7.94
C ARG A 32 -10.46 -4.78 6.44
N LEU A 33 -11.51 -4.93 5.63
CA LEU A 33 -11.40 -4.92 4.17
C LEU A 33 -10.91 -3.57 3.65
N SER A 34 -11.43 -2.48 4.20
CA SER A 34 -11.01 -1.11 3.84
C SER A 34 -9.55 -0.85 4.18
N SER A 35 -9.03 -1.44 5.25
CA SER A 35 -7.64 -1.29 5.67
C SER A 35 -6.64 -2.05 4.80
N ILE A 36 -7.09 -3.02 4.00
CA ILE A 36 -6.23 -3.77 3.06
C ILE A 36 -5.99 -2.99 1.78
N LEU A 37 -7.00 -2.25 1.30
CA LEU A 37 -6.96 -1.50 0.03
C LEU A 37 -5.74 -0.56 -0.09
N PRO A 38 -5.38 0.26 0.92
CA PRO A 38 -4.25 1.16 0.83
C PRO A 38 -2.95 0.44 0.52
N TYR A 39 -2.73 -0.79 1.02
CA TYR A 39 -1.48 -1.53 0.85
C TYR A 39 -1.21 -1.98 -0.59
N TRP A 40 -2.18 -1.89 -1.49
CA TRP A 40 -1.94 -2.09 -2.92
C TRP A 40 -1.00 -1.03 -3.50
N LEU A 41 -1.03 0.21 -3.00
CA LEU A 41 -0.15 1.29 -3.49
C LEU A 41 1.34 0.96 -3.28
N PRO A 42 1.83 0.68 -2.06
CA PRO A 42 3.23 0.30 -1.86
C PRO A 42 3.59 -1.04 -2.52
N LEU A 43 2.62 -1.94 -2.73
CA LEU A 43 2.85 -3.22 -3.42
C LEU A 43 3.20 -2.98 -4.89
N LEU A 44 2.39 -2.18 -5.58
CA LEU A 44 2.60 -1.85 -6.99
C LEU A 44 3.89 -1.07 -7.20
N GLU A 45 4.18 -0.12 -6.31
CA GLU A 45 5.44 0.63 -6.33
C GLU A 45 6.65 -0.30 -6.17
N GLY A 46 6.62 -1.24 -5.22
CA GLY A 46 7.71 -2.20 -5.04
C GLY A 46 7.86 -3.21 -6.19
N LEU A 47 6.75 -3.68 -6.76
CA LEU A 47 6.76 -4.56 -7.93
C LEU A 47 7.33 -3.86 -9.16
N GLN A 48 7.00 -2.59 -9.37
CA GLN A 48 7.59 -1.77 -10.43
C GLN A 48 9.09 -1.57 -10.19
N ASN A 49 9.49 -1.20 -8.97
CA ASN A 49 10.86 -0.78 -8.69
C ASN A 49 11.86 -1.94 -8.66
N PHE A 50 11.48 -3.09 -8.09
CA PHE A 50 12.39 -4.21 -7.87
C PHE A 50 11.95 -5.47 -8.60
N GLY A 51 10.64 -5.66 -8.76
CA GLY A 51 10.09 -6.91 -9.30
C GLY A 51 10.54 -7.19 -10.74
N GLN A 52 10.61 -6.17 -11.59
CA GLN A 52 10.99 -6.37 -13.01
C GLN A 52 12.40 -6.95 -13.20
N GLN A 53 13.33 -6.68 -12.28
CA GLN A 53 14.71 -7.13 -12.38
C GLN A 53 14.91 -8.55 -11.85
N ILE A 54 14.25 -8.90 -10.75
CA ILE A 54 14.49 -10.16 -10.04
C ILE A 54 13.49 -11.27 -10.36
N LEU A 55 12.25 -10.94 -10.78
CA LEU A 55 11.27 -11.97 -11.10
C LEU A 55 11.68 -12.90 -12.24
N PRO A 56 12.38 -12.44 -13.31
CA PRO A 56 12.87 -13.33 -14.37
C PRO A 56 13.71 -14.50 -13.87
N ASP A 57 14.41 -14.34 -12.75
CA ASP A 57 15.28 -15.35 -12.16
C ASP A 57 14.53 -16.33 -11.23
N TYR A 58 13.23 -16.09 -10.98
CA TYR A 58 12.42 -16.93 -10.11
C TYR A 58 11.85 -18.15 -10.85
N PRO A 59 11.50 -19.24 -10.11
CA PRO A 59 10.89 -20.43 -10.69
C PRO A 59 9.69 -20.13 -11.60
N PHE A 60 9.56 -20.89 -12.69
CA PHE A 60 8.56 -20.68 -13.74
C PHE A 60 7.12 -20.58 -13.22
N HIS A 61 6.75 -21.37 -12.20
CA HIS A 61 5.41 -21.34 -11.62
C HIS A 61 5.07 -20.00 -10.96
N LEU A 62 6.01 -19.41 -10.20
CA LEU A 62 5.84 -18.10 -9.56
C LEU A 62 5.76 -16.99 -10.60
N MET A 63 6.64 -17.06 -11.61
CA MET A 63 6.62 -16.12 -12.73
C MET A 63 5.29 -16.17 -13.49
N SER A 64 4.76 -17.36 -13.78
CA SER A 64 3.47 -17.52 -14.46
C SER A 64 2.31 -16.90 -13.67
N LEU A 65 2.28 -17.13 -12.34
CA LEU A 65 1.27 -16.53 -11.47
C LEU A 65 1.37 -15.00 -11.48
N TYR A 66 2.57 -14.44 -11.35
CA TYR A 66 2.79 -12.99 -11.42
C TYR A 66 2.34 -12.41 -12.76
N LYS A 67 2.77 -13.01 -13.88
CA LYS A 67 2.42 -12.57 -15.24
C LYS A 67 0.91 -12.56 -15.47
N LYS A 68 0.19 -13.55 -14.95
CA LYS A 68 -1.26 -13.65 -15.11
C LYS A 68 -2.05 -12.68 -14.23
N THR A 69 -1.57 -12.42 -13.01
CA THR A 69 -2.35 -11.68 -11.99
C THR A 69 -1.88 -10.24 -11.81
N LEU A 70 -0.60 -10.02 -11.50
CA LEU A 70 -0.06 -8.73 -11.07
C LEU A 70 0.56 -7.93 -12.22
N MET A 71 1.18 -8.59 -13.20
CA MET A 71 1.82 -7.90 -14.33
C MET A 71 0.91 -6.92 -15.08
N PRO A 72 -0.36 -7.23 -15.45
CA PRO A 72 -1.21 -6.24 -16.13
C PRO A 72 -1.46 -5.00 -15.26
N LEU A 73 -1.60 -5.17 -13.95
CA LEU A 73 -1.81 -4.08 -13.02
C LEU A 73 -0.55 -3.23 -12.85
N VAL A 74 0.63 -3.87 -12.75
CA VAL A 74 1.92 -3.19 -12.69
C VAL A 74 2.19 -2.41 -13.99
N LEU A 75 1.90 -2.99 -15.15
CA LEU A 75 2.05 -2.30 -16.44
C LEU A 75 1.12 -1.09 -16.55
N PHE A 76 -0.13 -1.21 -16.12
CA PHE A 76 -1.06 -0.08 -16.06
C PHE A 76 -0.55 1.03 -15.15
N TYR A 77 0.01 0.67 -13.99
CA TYR A 77 0.60 1.60 -13.05
C TYR A 77 1.85 2.30 -13.62
N VAL A 78 2.77 1.55 -14.24
CA VAL A 78 4.01 2.08 -14.86
C VAL A 78 3.71 3.02 -16.03
N THR A 79 2.70 2.69 -16.85
CA THR A 79 2.32 3.50 -18.02
C THR A 79 1.67 4.83 -17.64
N HIS A 80 1.14 4.95 -16.42
CA HIS A 80 0.51 6.17 -15.93
C HIS A 80 1.22 6.66 -14.66
N PRO A 81 2.38 7.31 -14.77
CA PRO A 81 3.19 7.72 -13.62
C PRO A 81 2.46 8.66 -12.65
N ALA A 82 1.47 9.42 -13.14
CA ALA A 82 0.63 10.28 -12.31
C ALA A 82 -0.32 9.51 -11.39
N LEU A 83 -0.65 8.24 -11.66
CA LEU A 83 -1.60 7.45 -10.85
C LEU A 83 -1.11 7.26 -9.42
N ALA A 84 0.18 6.99 -9.22
CA ALA A 84 0.79 6.84 -7.91
C ALA A 84 0.50 8.06 -7.03
N PHE A 85 0.77 9.24 -7.60
CA PHE A 85 0.57 10.53 -6.96
C PHE A 85 -0.93 10.80 -6.70
N ILE A 86 -1.79 10.58 -7.69
CA ILE A 86 -3.23 10.77 -7.55
C ILE A 86 -3.79 9.85 -6.45
N ILE A 87 -3.44 8.56 -6.43
CA ILE A 87 -3.90 7.60 -5.43
C ILE A 87 -3.41 8.01 -4.04
N PHE A 88 -2.16 8.46 -3.91
CA PHE A 88 -1.62 9.00 -2.66
C PHE A 88 -2.50 10.14 -2.11
N PHE A 89 -2.82 11.14 -2.95
CA PHE A 89 -3.66 12.27 -2.50
C PHE A 89 -5.09 11.85 -2.21
N VAL A 90 -5.66 10.93 -2.99
CA VAL A 90 -7.00 10.40 -2.76
C VAL A 90 -7.06 9.67 -1.42
N LEU A 91 -6.10 8.78 -1.12
CA LEU A 91 -6.02 8.07 0.16
C LEU A 91 -5.84 9.05 1.33
N TYR A 92 -4.95 10.03 1.20
CA TYR A 92 -4.72 11.03 2.23
C TYR A 92 -5.97 11.90 2.48
N TYR A 93 -6.60 12.40 1.41
CA TYR A 93 -7.78 13.25 1.50
C TYR A 93 -8.98 12.51 2.11
N LEU A 94 -9.19 11.25 1.70
CA LEU A 94 -10.34 10.47 2.11
C LEU A 94 -10.26 10.01 3.58
N PHE A 95 -9.09 9.61 4.07
CA PHE A 95 -8.96 8.91 5.36
C PHE A 95 -8.08 9.60 6.40
N VAL A 96 -7.19 10.53 6.01
CA VAL A 96 -6.20 11.10 6.93
C VAL A 96 -6.55 12.52 7.35
N ARG A 97 -7.19 13.30 6.49
CA ARG A 97 -7.52 14.71 6.75
C ARG A 97 -8.44 14.84 7.97
N ALA A 98 -8.23 15.84 8.83
CA ALA A 98 -9.05 16.10 10.02
C ALA A 98 -10.55 16.29 9.73
N LYS A 99 -10.89 16.88 8.59
CA LYS A 99 -12.26 16.93 8.04
C LYS A 99 -12.39 15.92 6.90
N SER A 100 -12.16 14.65 7.20
CA SER A 100 -12.28 13.57 6.22
C SER A 100 -13.74 13.40 5.81
N PRO A 101 -14.02 13.10 4.53
CA PRO A 101 -15.36 12.74 4.09
C PRO A 101 -15.86 11.40 4.65
N ILE A 102 -14.92 10.56 5.13
CA ILE A 102 -15.19 9.24 5.69
C ILE A 102 -15.26 9.35 7.23
N PRO A 103 -16.17 8.61 7.90
CA PRO A 103 -16.26 8.57 9.35
C PRO A 103 -14.91 8.23 10.00
N ASP A 104 -14.56 8.96 11.07
CA ASP A 104 -13.28 8.79 11.74
C ASP A 104 -13.19 7.42 12.42
N ARG A 105 -12.33 6.57 11.84
CA ARG A 105 -12.04 5.20 12.30
C ARG A 105 -10.52 5.10 12.48
N PRO A 106 -10.02 5.12 13.73
CA PRO A 106 -8.57 5.11 14.01
C PRO A 106 -7.83 3.94 13.37
N PHE A 107 -8.49 2.78 13.29
CA PHE A 107 -7.93 1.57 12.67
C PHE A 107 -7.64 1.74 11.17
N ILE A 108 -8.58 2.30 10.41
CA ILE A 108 -8.40 2.53 8.97
C ILE A 108 -7.33 3.61 8.77
N ARG A 109 -7.43 4.72 9.53
CA ARG A 109 -6.49 5.84 9.43
C ARG A 109 -5.04 5.40 9.67
N PHE A 110 -4.83 4.53 10.67
CA PHE A 110 -3.52 3.92 10.92
C PHE A 110 -3.01 3.11 9.72
N ASN A 111 -3.83 2.22 9.16
CA ASN A 111 -3.41 1.39 8.04
C ASN A 111 -3.17 2.20 6.76
N VAL A 112 -3.97 3.25 6.51
CA VAL A 112 -3.77 4.17 5.39
C VAL A 112 -2.44 4.92 5.56
N LEU A 113 -2.18 5.51 6.73
CA LEU A 113 -0.93 6.21 7.00
C LEU A 113 0.28 5.28 6.91
N GLN A 114 0.18 4.07 7.44
CA GLN A 114 1.25 3.06 7.34
C GLN A 114 1.52 2.68 5.88
N SER A 115 0.48 2.48 5.09
CA SER A 115 0.63 2.19 3.67
C SER A 115 1.29 3.36 2.90
N ILE A 116 0.85 4.58 3.17
CA ILE A 116 1.43 5.80 2.59
C ILE A 116 2.92 5.91 2.93
N LEU A 117 3.29 5.65 4.19
CA LEU A 117 4.69 5.70 4.62
C LEU A 117 5.52 4.61 3.94
N LEU A 118 5.01 3.38 3.84
CA LEU A 118 5.65 2.30 3.09
C LEU A 118 5.81 2.66 1.60
N PHE A 119 4.82 3.31 1.00
CA PHE A 119 4.90 3.76 -0.39
C PHE A 119 6.05 4.76 -0.58
N LEU A 120 6.15 5.76 0.31
CA LEU A 120 7.23 6.75 0.27
C LEU A 120 8.61 6.11 0.45
N ILE A 121 8.75 5.17 1.40
CA ILE A 121 9.99 4.42 1.63
C ILE A 121 10.36 3.61 0.39
N ASN A 122 9.42 2.86 -0.18
CA ASN A 122 9.65 2.02 -1.37
C ASN A 122 10.02 2.86 -2.59
N SER A 123 9.37 4.01 -2.77
CA SER A 123 9.68 4.92 -3.87
C SER A 123 11.07 5.51 -3.73
N LEU A 124 11.44 5.94 -2.51
CA LEU A 124 12.77 6.45 -2.21
C LEU A 124 13.86 5.38 -2.45
N LEU A 125 13.67 4.18 -1.94
CA LEU A 125 14.59 3.05 -2.15
C LEU A 125 14.73 2.71 -3.64
N GLY A 126 13.63 2.74 -4.39
CA GLY A 126 13.63 2.52 -5.84
C GLY A 126 14.41 3.59 -6.60
N VAL A 127 14.25 4.87 -6.24
CA VAL A 127 15.01 5.99 -6.81
C VAL A 127 16.50 5.86 -6.48
N ILE A 128 16.85 5.57 -5.22
CA ILE A 128 18.25 5.37 -4.80
C ILE A 128 18.87 4.21 -5.58
N PHE A 129 18.19 3.07 -5.67
CA PHE A 129 18.69 1.92 -6.41
C PHE A 129 18.87 2.24 -7.90
N ARG A 130 17.94 2.98 -8.52
CA ARG A 130 18.07 3.46 -9.91
C ARG A 130 19.13 4.54 -10.10
N ALA A 131 19.56 5.23 -9.06
CA ALA A 131 20.67 6.18 -9.14
C ALA A 131 22.04 5.46 -9.14
N LEU A 132 22.10 4.20 -8.71
CA LEU A 132 23.35 3.43 -8.70
C LEU A 132 23.85 3.10 -10.13
N PRO A 133 25.18 2.97 -10.31
CA PRO A 133 25.78 2.60 -11.60
C PRO A 133 25.18 1.32 -12.18
N ILE A 134 25.02 1.28 -13.51
CA ILE A 134 24.45 0.11 -14.21
C ILE A 134 25.26 -1.16 -13.94
N GLU A 135 26.58 -1.04 -13.89
CA GLU A 135 27.53 -2.13 -13.58
C GLU A 135 27.23 -2.75 -12.22
N PHE A 136 26.95 -1.91 -11.22
CA PHE A 136 26.59 -2.38 -9.89
C PHE A 136 25.22 -3.06 -9.88
N ARG A 137 24.20 -2.45 -10.51
CA ARG A 137 22.83 -3.01 -10.49
C ARG A 137 22.73 -4.38 -11.15
N MET A 138 23.48 -4.60 -12.23
CA MET A 138 23.52 -5.87 -12.96
C MET A 138 24.52 -6.87 -12.36
N SER A 139 25.34 -6.44 -11.40
CA SER A 139 26.23 -7.35 -10.67
C SER A 139 25.45 -8.28 -9.72
N LEU A 140 26.11 -9.36 -9.27
CA LEU A 140 25.57 -10.24 -8.24
C LEU A 140 25.16 -9.48 -6.96
N TYR A 141 25.97 -8.50 -6.53
CA TYR A 141 25.66 -7.70 -5.34
C TYR A 141 24.44 -6.80 -5.56
N GLY A 142 24.28 -6.22 -6.75
CA GLY A 142 23.12 -5.43 -7.12
C GLY A 142 21.83 -6.25 -7.13
N LEU A 143 21.89 -7.45 -7.73
CA LEU A 143 20.76 -8.40 -7.74
C LEU A 143 20.41 -8.89 -6.34
N MET A 144 21.39 -9.20 -5.50
CA MET A 144 21.18 -9.56 -4.09
C MET A 144 20.47 -8.44 -3.33
N LEU A 145 20.96 -7.19 -3.46
CA LEU A 145 20.33 -6.03 -2.84
C LEU A 145 18.90 -5.83 -3.34
N CYS A 146 18.68 -5.87 -4.65
CA CYS A 146 17.36 -5.73 -5.26
C CYS A 146 16.39 -6.81 -4.75
N ASN A 147 16.86 -8.06 -4.64
CA ASN A 147 16.08 -9.17 -4.10
C ASN A 147 15.73 -8.96 -2.62
N THR A 148 16.67 -8.49 -1.80
CA THR A 148 16.41 -8.15 -0.39
C THR A 148 15.38 -7.02 -0.26
N LEU A 149 15.49 -5.97 -1.07
CA LEU A 149 14.52 -4.86 -1.09
C LEU A 149 13.13 -5.36 -1.52
N PHE A 150 13.07 -6.23 -2.53
CA PHE A 150 11.81 -6.82 -2.97
C PHE A 150 11.14 -7.66 -1.86
N TRP A 151 11.91 -8.51 -1.17
CA TRP A 151 11.40 -9.28 -0.02
C TRP A 151 10.99 -8.38 1.14
N PHE A 152 11.72 -7.31 1.41
CA PHE A 152 11.30 -6.30 2.40
C PHE A 152 9.92 -5.75 2.07
N VAL A 153 9.65 -5.38 0.81
CA VAL A 153 8.32 -4.91 0.40
C VAL A 153 7.27 -6.00 0.58
N LEU A 154 7.49 -7.20 0.04
CA LEU A 154 6.51 -8.28 0.11
C LEU A 154 6.19 -8.67 1.56
N SER A 155 7.21 -8.87 2.38
CA SER A 155 7.03 -9.30 3.78
C SER A 155 6.31 -8.24 4.60
N THR A 156 6.63 -6.96 4.45
CA THR A 156 5.95 -5.88 5.20
C THR A 156 4.49 -5.72 4.80
N ILE A 157 4.17 -5.87 3.51
CA ILE A 157 2.80 -5.81 3.00
C ILE A 157 1.99 -7.02 3.43
N ILE A 158 2.52 -8.24 3.23
CA ILE A 158 1.85 -9.48 3.64
C ILE A 158 1.57 -9.45 5.15
N TYR A 159 2.56 -9.06 5.96
CA TYR A 159 2.39 -8.92 7.40
C TYR A 159 1.28 -7.92 7.75
N SER A 160 1.24 -6.77 7.08
CA SER A 160 0.24 -5.73 7.33
C SER A 160 -1.17 -6.17 6.92
N VAL A 161 -1.30 -6.89 5.81
CA VAL A 161 -2.57 -7.46 5.33
C VAL A 161 -3.09 -8.52 6.30
N ILE A 162 -2.24 -9.47 6.74
CA ILE A 162 -2.62 -10.49 7.72
C ILE A 162 -3.12 -9.83 9.01
N LYS A 163 -2.39 -8.83 9.52
CA LYS A 163 -2.80 -8.10 10.73
C LYS A 163 -4.10 -7.33 10.53
N SER A 164 -4.31 -6.75 9.35
CA SER A 164 -5.58 -6.09 9.00
C SER A 164 -6.77 -7.06 9.01
N ILE A 165 -6.58 -8.28 8.49
CA ILE A 165 -7.60 -9.35 8.51
C ILE A 165 -7.91 -9.81 9.94
N GLU A 166 -6.88 -9.93 10.79
CA GLU A 166 -7.03 -10.21 12.22
C GLU A 166 -7.71 -9.07 13.00
N GLY A 167 -7.86 -7.88 12.40
CA GLY A 167 -8.33 -6.68 13.10
C GLY A 167 -7.30 -6.14 14.11
N LYS A 168 -6.01 -6.33 13.84
CA LYS A 168 -4.92 -5.86 14.70
C LYS A 168 -4.04 -4.85 13.97
N TYR A 169 -3.46 -3.94 14.73
CA TYR A 169 -2.47 -3.00 14.21
C TYR A 169 -1.18 -3.75 13.87
N ALA A 170 -0.73 -3.65 12.62
CA ALA A 170 0.59 -4.11 12.23
C ALA A 170 1.67 -3.33 13.01
N LYS A 171 2.68 -4.03 13.54
CA LYS A 171 3.78 -3.45 14.31
C LYS A 171 5.08 -3.58 13.53
N ILE A 172 5.25 -2.73 12.53
CA ILE A 172 6.52 -2.60 11.81
C ILE A 172 7.40 -1.64 12.61
N PRO A 173 8.63 -2.03 13.00
CA PRO A 173 9.52 -1.17 13.77
C PRO A 173 9.78 0.13 13.00
N VAL A 174 9.91 1.25 13.73
CA VAL A 174 10.08 2.63 13.20
C VAL A 174 8.84 3.16 12.46
N ILE A 175 8.32 2.43 11.48
CA ILE A 175 7.20 2.84 10.61
C ILE A 175 5.91 2.97 11.43
N SER A 176 5.53 1.93 12.17
CA SER A 176 4.28 1.97 12.96
C SER A 176 4.37 2.93 14.14
N GLN A 177 5.57 3.25 14.62
CA GLN A 177 5.79 4.28 15.65
C GLN A 177 5.60 5.68 15.07
N ALA A 178 6.19 5.96 13.90
CA ALA A 178 6.01 7.22 13.19
C ALA A 178 4.53 7.50 12.88
N VAL A 179 3.78 6.48 12.44
CA VAL A 179 2.33 6.59 12.20
C VAL A 179 1.56 6.92 13.47
N ARG A 180 1.90 6.30 14.62
CA ARG A 180 1.23 6.59 15.90
C ARG A 180 1.44 8.05 16.31
N ILE A 181 2.68 8.53 16.25
CA ILE A 181 3.02 9.93 16.55
C ILE A 181 2.23 10.87 15.65
N GLN A 182 2.08 10.55 14.36
CA GLN A 182 1.31 11.38 13.42
C GLN A 182 -0.19 11.44 13.79
N ILE A 183 -0.77 10.34 14.26
CA ILE A 183 -2.17 10.30 14.68
C ILE A 183 -2.37 11.07 15.98
N ASP A 184 -1.48 10.86 16.96
CA ASP A 184 -1.54 11.50 18.27
C ASP A 184 -1.38 13.02 18.18
N ASN A 185 -0.53 13.52 17.26
CA ASN A 185 -0.34 14.96 17.02
C ASN A 185 -1.53 15.65 16.32
N GLN A 186 -2.53 14.89 15.85
CA GLN A 186 -3.69 15.41 15.13
C GLN A 186 -4.98 15.39 15.97
N LEU A 187 -4.89 14.96 17.24
CA LEU A 187 -5.94 15.05 18.25
C LEU A 187 -5.77 16.35 19.06
#